data_AF-A0A7W1YUW8-F1
#
_entry.id   AF-A0A7W1YUW8-F1
#
_cell.length_a   1.000
_cell.length_b   1.000
_cell.length_c   1.000
_cell.angle_alpha   90.00
_cell.angle_beta   90.00
_cell.angle_gamma   90.00
#
_symmetry.space_group_name_H-M   'P 1'
#
loop_
_entity.id
_entity.type
_entity.pdbx_description
1 polymer ?
#
loop_
_entity_poly.entity_id
_entity_poly.type
_entity_poly.pdbx_seq_one_letter_code
_entity_poly.pdbx_strand_id
1 'polypeptide(L)'
;MKIAVTGKGGSGKSTVSGALARHLAAAGHRVVAVDGDPNPNLGISLGVVREEVEAMEPILNALLAAGHTHNDPTPDPEDLLERCGVDAPGGVRLVA
;
A
#
# COMPACT_ATOMS: atom_id res chain seq x y z
N MET A 1 12.59 -4.86 7.26
CA MET A 1 11.74 -4.80 8.47
C MET A 1 10.29 -4.90 8.03
N LYS A 2 9.39 -5.51 8.80
CA LYS A 2 7.95 -5.61 8.50
C LYS A 2 7.15 -5.13 9.73
N ILE A 3 6.18 -4.24 9.52
CA ILE A 3 5.38 -3.64 10.60
C ILE A 3 3.91 -3.79 10.22
N ALA A 4 3.10 -4.33 11.13
CA ALA A 4 1.65 -4.40 10.99
C ALA A 4 0.99 -3.52 12.06
N VAL A 5 0.14 -2.59 11.64
CA VAL A 5 -0.60 -1.69 12.54
C VAL A 5 -2.04 -2.17 12.64
N THR A 6 -2.45 -2.58 13.84
CA THR A 6 -3.79 -3.14 14.12
C THR A 6 -4.54 -2.31 15.18
N GLY A 7 -5.85 -2.48 15.27
CA GLY A 7 -6.72 -1.71 16.15
C GLY A 7 -8.17 -1.61 15.66
N LYS A 8 -9.07 -1.18 16.55
CA LYS A 8 -10.51 -1.00 16.26
C LYS A 8 -10.76 0.05 15.16
N GLY A 9 -11.98 0.07 14.62
CA GLY A 9 -12.44 1.15 13.74
C GLY A 9 -12.27 2.52 14.43
N GLY A 10 -11.75 3.50 13.70
CA GLY A 10 -11.53 4.86 14.23
C GLY A 10 -10.39 5.03 15.23
N SER A 11 -9.55 4.01 15.49
CA SER A 11 -8.42 4.14 16.42
C SER A 11 -7.19 4.89 15.87
N GLY A 12 -7.27 5.44 14.65
CA GLY A 12 -6.17 6.16 14.01
C GLY A 12 -5.12 5.30 13.31
N LYS A 13 -5.42 4.04 12.95
CA LYS A 13 -4.47 3.13 12.28
C LYS A 13 -3.83 3.74 11.04
N SER A 14 -4.64 4.15 10.06
CA SER A 14 -4.13 4.70 8.79
C SER A 14 -3.30 5.97 9.01
N THR A 15 -3.69 6.79 10.00
CA THR A 15 -2.92 7.98 10.40
C THR A 15 -1.54 7.60 10.94
N VAL A 16 -1.47 6.65 11.88
CA VAL A 16 -0.22 6.18 12.46
C VAL A 16 0.65 5.49 11.40
N SER A 17 0.05 4.64 10.56
CA SER A 17 0.74 3.97 9.46
C SER A 17 1.34 4.98 8.48
N GLY A 18 0.58 5.99 8.07
CA GLY A 18 1.05 7.03 7.15
C GLY A 18 2.18 7.88 7.76
N ALA A 19 2.03 8.29 9.02
CA ALA A 19 3.07 9.03 9.74
C ALA A 19 4.36 8.22 9.88
N LEU A 20 4.25 6.95 10.25
CA LEU A 20 5.40 6.04 10.37
C LEU A 20 6.09 5.82 9.03
N ALA A 21 5.34 5.56 7.97
CA ALA A 21 5.87 5.33 6.64
C ALA A 21 6.66 6.56 6.14
N ARG A 22 6.09 7.76 6.28
CA ARG A 22 6.76 9.01 5.90
C ARG A 22 8.01 9.28 6.73
N HIS A 23 7.96 9.01 8.04
CA HIS A 23 9.12 9.19 8.91
C HIS A 23 10.28 8.26 8.53
N LEU A 24 9.98 6.98 8.28
CA LEU A 24 10.99 6.00 7.85
C LEU A 24 11.58 6.34 6.47
N ALA A 25 10.75 6.79 5.53
CA ALA A 25 11.22 7.22 4.22
C ALA A 25 12.13 8.47 4.32
N ALA A 26 11.74 9.45 5.14
CA ALA A 26 12.57 10.63 5.41
C ALA A 26 13.90 10.29 6.11
N ALA A 27 13.96 9.19 6.87
CA ALA A 27 15.19 8.66 7.45
C ALA A 27 16.08 7.89 6.45
N GLY A 28 15.70 7.84 5.17
CA GLY A 28 16.47 7.20 4.10
C GLY A 28 16.16 5.71 3.89
N HIS A 29 15.11 5.19 4.52
CA HIS A 29 14.69 3.81 4.27
C HIS A 29 13.82 3.71 3.01
N ARG A 30 13.95 2.61 2.27
CA ARG A 30 12.93 2.23 1.28
C ARG A 30 11.70 1.73 2.00
N VAL A 31 10.56 2.36 1.74
CA VAL A 31 9.29 2.07 2.42
C VAL A 31 8.24 1.71 1.39
N VAL A 32 7.62 0.54 1.61
CA VAL A 32 6.39 0.13 0.96
C VAL A 32 5.28 0.19 2.01
N ALA A 33 4.25 0.99 1.75
CA ALA A 33 3.02 1.03 2.50
C ALA A 33 1.99 0.12 1.82
N VAL A 34 1.36 -0.76 2.59
CA VAL A 34 0.31 -1.67 2.11
C VAL A 34 -1.00 -1.27 2.79
N ASP A 35 -2.00 -0.86 2.02
CA ASP A 35 -3.34 -0.55 2.54
C ASP A 35 -4.25 -1.77 2.39
N GLY A 36 -4.56 -2.42 3.51
CA GLY A 36 -5.50 -3.55 3.54
C GLY A 36 -6.93 -3.15 3.93
N ASP A 37 -7.23 -1.86 4.05
CA ASP A 37 -8.57 -1.36 4.37
C ASP A 37 -9.37 -1.12 3.08
N PRO A 38 -10.66 -1.51 3.00
CA PRO A 38 -11.51 -1.19 1.86
C PRO A 38 -11.69 0.33 1.64
N ASN A 39 -11.45 1.15 2.68
CA ASN A 39 -11.42 2.60 2.53
C ASN A 39 -9.96 3.04 2.41
N PRO A 40 -9.58 3.75 1.34
CA PRO A 40 -8.18 3.96 1.03
C PRO A 40 -7.59 5.18 1.77
N ASN A 41 -7.84 5.21 3.09
CA ASN A 41 -7.46 6.31 3.97
C ASN A 41 -5.93 6.39 4.15
N LEU A 42 -5.19 5.30 3.93
CA LEU A 42 -3.73 5.35 4.01
C LEU A 42 -3.15 6.15 2.85
N GLY A 43 -3.62 5.92 1.62
CA GLY A 43 -3.16 6.66 0.44
C GLY A 43 -3.40 8.17 0.57
N ILE A 44 -4.61 8.54 1.01
CA ILE A 44 -4.94 9.94 1.31
C ILE A 44 -4.03 10.50 2.42
N SER A 45 -3.75 9.74 3.48
CA SER A 45 -2.86 10.17 4.57
C SER A 45 -1.40 10.35 4.14
N LEU A 46 -0.98 9.64 3.10
CA LEU A 46 0.35 9.78 2.49
C LEU A 46 0.42 10.97 1.51
N GLY A 47 -0.72 11.56 1.15
CA GLY A 47 -0.79 12.72 0.26
C GLY A 47 -0.96 12.36 -1.22
N VAL A 48 -1.31 11.13 -1.54
CA VAL A 48 -1.74 10.75 -2.90
C VAL A 48 -3.09 11.41 -3.17
N VAL A 49 -3.31 11.91 -4.39
CA VAL A 49 -4.60 12.52 -4.74
C VAL A 49 -5.70 11.46 -4.77
N ARG A 50 -6.91 11.85 -4.39
CA ARG A 50 -8.04 10.92 -4.21
C ARG A 50 -8.30 10.10 -5.47
N GLU A 51 -8.27 10.75 -6.62
CA GLU A 51 -8.56 10.13 -7.91
C GLU A 51 -7.55 9.05 -8.27
N GLU A 52 -6.27 9.26 -7.96
CA GLU A 52 -5.21 8.26 -8.17
C GLU A 52 -5.39 7.06 -7.23
N VAL A 53 -5.73 7.33 -5.97
CA VAL A 53 -5.99 6.30 -4.97
C VAL A 53 -7.20 5.45 -5.35
N GLU A 54 -8.29 6.08 -5.81
CA GLU A 54 -9.51 5.39 -6.24
C GLU A 54 -9.32 4.62 -7.57
N ALA A 55 -8.34 5.03 -8.39
CA ALA A 55 -7.96 4.34 -9.61
C ALA A 55 -6.93 3.21 -9.40
N MET A 56 -6.38 3.06 -8.19
CA MET A 56 -5.44 1.98 -7.89
C MET A 56 -6.08 0.62 -8.16
N GLU A 57 -5.34 -0.26 -8.84
CA GLU A 57 -5.73 -1.66 -8.97
C GLU A 57 -5.18 -2.45 -7.78
N PRO A 58 -6.03 -3.02 -6.90
CA PRO A 58 -5.57 -3.86 -5.81
C PRO A 58 -4.86 -5.10 -6.34
N ILE A 59 -3.76 -5.51 -5.70
CA ILE A 59 -2.93 -6.66 -6.08
C ILE A 59 -3.79 -7.91 -6.27
N LEU A 60 -4.73 -8.16 -5.36
CA LEU A 60 -5.61 -9.32 -5.45
C LEU A 60 -6.44 -9.31 -6.74
N ASN A 61 -6.99 -8.15 -7.13
CA ASN A 61 -7.80 -8.02 -8.33
C ASN A 61 -6.94 -8.21 -9.59
N ALA A 62 -5.74 -7.62 -9.63
CA ALA A 62 -4.79 -7.79 -10.72
C ALA A 62 -4.39 -9.27 -10.92
N LEU A 63 -4.21 -10.00 -9.83
CA LEU A 63 -3.89 -11.43 -9.87
C LEU A 63 -5.07 -12.27 -10.37
N LEU A 64 -6.29 -12.00 -9.88
CA LEU A 64 -7.48 -12.70 -10.34
C LEU A 64 -7.76 -12.44 -11.82
N ALA A 65 -7.57 -11.20 -12.30
CA ALA A 65 -7.72 -10.84 -13.70
C ALA A 65 -6.70 -11.54 -14.61
N ALA A 66 -5.50 -11.82 -14.08
CA ALA A 66 -4.47 -12.61 -14.77
C ALA A 66 -4.72 -14.14 -14.71
N GLY A 67 -5.81 -14.59 -14.08
CA GLY A 67 -6.13 -16.01 -13.91
C GLY A 67 -5.31 -16.70 -12.80
N HIS A 68 -4.63 -15.93 -11.96
CA HIS A 68 -3.78 -16.45 -10.90
C HIS A 68 -4.63 -17.08 -9.79
N THR A 69 -4.24 -18.27 -9.36
CA THR A 69 -4.89 -19.01 -8.27
C THR A 69 -3.92 -19.19 -7.11
N HIS A 70 -4.43 -19.73 -5.99
CA HIS A 70 -3.61 -20.08 -4.82
C HIS A 70 -2.70 -21.31 -5.05
N ASN A 71 -2.90 -22.04 -6.15
CA ASN A 71 -2.05 -23.19 -6.51
C ASN A 71 -0.82 -22.77 -7.32
N ASP A 72 -0.84 -21.56 -7.85
CA ASP A 72 0.27 -21.01 -8.62
C ASP A 72 1.35 -20.45 -7.68
N PRO A 73 2.62 -20.39 -8.11
CA PRO A 73 3.69 -19.80 -7.32
C PRO A 73 3.39 -18.34 -6.95
N THR A 74 3.75 -17.93 -5.75
CA THR A 74 3.62 -16.51 -5.36
C THR A 74 4.45 -15.63 -6.31
N PRO A 75 3.86 -14.57 -6.90
CA PRO A 75 4.60 -13.63 -7.75
C PRO A 75 5.75 -12.96 -7.02
N ASP A 76 6.75 -12.49 -7.77
CA ASP A 76 7.80 -11.65 -7.20
C ASP A 76 7.17 -10.36 -6.64
N PRO A 77 7.46 -10.00 -5.38
CA PRO A 77 7.00 -8.73 -4.83
C PRO A 77 7.39 -7.51 -5.66
N GLU A 78 8.56 -7.48 -6.28
CA GLU A 78 8.99 -6.34 -7.10
C GLU A 78 8.11 -6.19 -8.35
N ASP A 79 7.75 -7.29 -9.01
CA ASP A 79 6.81 -7.27 -10.16
C ASP A 79 5.44 -6.71 -9.74
N LEU A 80 4.96 -7.07 -8.55
CA LEU A 80 3.69 -6.55 -8.01
C LEU A 80 3.80 -5.07 -7.69
N LEU A 81 4.91 -4.63 -7.12
CA LEU A 81 5.16 -3.22 -6.82
C LEU A 81 5.23 -2.40 -8.10
N GLU A 82 5.90 -2.88 -9.14
CA GLU A 82 5.98 -2.21 -10.44
C GLU A 82 4.61 -2.08 -11.10
N ARG A 83 3.80 -3.14 -11.07
CA ARG A 83 2.49 -3.19 -11.74
C ARG A 83 1.38 -2.44 -11.01
N CYS A 84 1.31 -2.60 -9.68
CA CYS A 84 0.17 -2.15 -8.88
C CYS A 84 0.51 -0.98 -7.96
N GLY A 85 1.80 -0.61 -7.86
CA GLY A 85 2.26 0.42 -6.94
C GLY A 85 2.10 1.84 -7.47
N VAL A 86 1.75 2.74 -6.56
CA VAL A 86 1.70 4.19 -6.78
C VAL A 86 2.76 4.86 -5.93
N ASP A 87 3.45 5.86 -6.49
CA ASP A 87 4.43 6.65 -5.76
C ASP A 87 3.73 7.77 -4.98
N ALA A 88 3.78 7.68 -3.65
CA ALA A 88 3.26 8.71 -2.77
C ALA A 88 4.32 9.78 -2.47
N PRO A 89 3.89 11.02 -2.14
CA PRO A 89 4.80 12.07 -1.71
C PRO A 89 5.74 11.63 -0.58
N GLY A 90 6.99 12.08 -0.64
CA GLY A 90 7.99 11.74 0.38
C GLY A 90 8.66 10.38 0.21
N GLY A 91 8.55 9.76 -0.98
CA GLY A 91 9.34 8.58 -1.36
C GLY A 91 8.78 7.26 -0.79
N VAL A 92 7.47 7.19 -0.59
CA VAL A 92 6.78 5.97 -0.13
C VAL A 92 6.10 5.31 -1.32
N ARG A 93 6.38 4.02 -1.57
CA ARG A 93 5.61 3.21 -2.53
C ARG A 93 4.34 2.74 -1.84
N LEU A 94 3.16 2.94 -2.44
CA LEU A 94 1.88 2.51 -1.91
C LEU A 94 1.30 1.39 -2.78
N VAL A 95 0.76 0.34 -2.15
CA VAL A 95 -0.04 -0.71 -2.79
C VAL A 95 -1.28 -1.02 -1.95
N ALA A 96 -2.29 -1.62 -2.59
CA ALA A 96 -3.53 -2.09 -1.98
C ALA A 96 -3.78 -3.56 -2.33
#